data_AF-A0A143ZQ35-F1
#
_entry.id   AF-A0A143ZQ35-F1
#
_cell.length_a   1.000
_cell.length_b   1.000
_cell.length_c   1.000
_cell.angle_alpha   90.00
_cell.angle_beta   90.00
_cell.angle_gamma   90.00
#
_symmetry.space_group_name_H-M   'P 1'
#
loop_
_entity.id
_entity.type
_entity.pdbx_description
1 polymer ?
#
loop_
_entity_poly.entity_id
_entity_poly.type
_entity_poly.pdbx_seq_one_letter_code
_entity_poly.pdbx_strand_id
1 'polypeptide(L)'
;MTSWVCAFCGPTDRKRTKEHLWPASLHRRVVALLDGGEQKFWVARLDKALSNEPTIRDVCAVCNNGELSKLDNYICEAFDRDFSVIRERGEKVSLDYDYHRLKRWLLKMSYNSARMSGTDVPLFQPLLPYIMRQSLPAGRNVKLFLEMTYPSEIPADELQDGMPAAVRPAVNRVGFFGCPTQSGMKWLRAVHLRSFTFLLAFLPPTASAASMHAFVDELLSSRPSARELRASMSRVTLQCDGIDCWTSLKSGMTNRIEMK
;
A
#
# COMPACT_ATOMS: atom_id res chain seq x y z
N MET A 1 10.19 -33.74 -12.43
CA MET A 1 9.19 -32.75 -11.99
C MET A 1 9.36 -31.50 -12.84
N THR A 2 8.30 -30.97 -13.43
CA THR A 2 8.38 -29.75 -14.25
C THR A 2 8.61 -28.55 -13.34
N SER A 3 9.81 -27.97 -13.43
CA SER A 3 10.17 -26.73 -12.75
C SER A 3 9.37 -25.56 -13.33
N TRP A 4 8.87 -24.67 -12.48
CA TRP A 4 8.19 -23.44 -12.87
C TRP A 4 8.68 -22.28 -11.99
N VAL A 5 8.44 -21.03 -12.40
CA VAL A 5 8.98 -19.86 -11.68
C VAL A 5 7.95 -19.31 -10.69
N CYS A 6 8.24 -19.45 -9.40
CA CYS A 6 7.51 -18.76 -8.34
C CYS A 6 7.87 -17.28 -8.32
N ALA A 7 6.87 -16.42 -8.23
CA ALA A 7 7.04 -14.96 -8.21
C ALA A 7 7.93 -14.44 -7.07
N PHE A 8 8.13 -15.23 -6.00
CA PHE A 8 8.88 -14.80 -4.81
C PHE A 8 10.21 -15.53 -4.59
N CYS A 9 10.33 -16.79 -5.00
CA CYS A 9 11.55 -17.59 -4.79
C CYS A 9 12.21 -18.07 -6.08
N GLY A 10 11.68 -17.71 -7.24
CA GLY A 10 12.23 -18.15 -8.52
C GLY A 10 11.90 -19.62 -8.84
N PRO A 11 12.77 -20.32 -9.59
CA PRO A 11 12.54 -21.71 -10.02
C PRO A 11 12.20 -22.66 -8.87
N THR A 12 11.15 -23.46 -9.04
CA THR A 12 10.66 -24.39 -8.02
C THR A 12 9.86 -25.54 -8.63
N ASP A 13 9.82 -26.66 -7.94
CA ASP A 13 8.98 -27.82 -8.22
C ASP A 13 7.75 -27.90 -7.28
N ARG A 14 7.62 -26.94 -6.36
CA ARG A 14 6.59 -26.96 -5.31
C ARG A 14 5.22 -26.67 -5.89
N LYS A 15 4.17 -27.14 -5.20
CA LYS A 15 2.77 -26.96 -5.61
C LYS A 15 2.45 -25.49 -5.85
N ARG A 16 1.90 -25.17 -7.03
CA ARG A 16 1.46 -23.83 -7.42
C ARG A 16 0.14 -23.47 -6.75
N THR A 17 0.08 -22.32 -6.09
CA THR A 17 -1.10 -21.80 -5.37
C THR A 17 -1.58 -20.49 -5.98
N LYS A 18 -2.79 -20.06 -5.58
CA LYS A 18 -3.29 -18.71 -5.84
C LYS A 18 -2.84 -17.80 -4.71
N GLU A 19 -2.36 -16.62 -5.06
CA GLU A 19 -2.06 -15.53 -4.14
C GLU A 19 -3.07 -14.41 -4.36
N HIS A 20 -3.62 -13.89 -3.27
CA HIS A 20 -4.60 -12.82 -3.31
C HIS A 20 -3.92 -11.45 -3.37
N LEU A 21 -4.57 -10.45 -3.95
CA LEU A 21 -4.06 -9.08 -3.92
C LEU A 21 -4.00 -8.61 -2.48
N TRP A 22 -5.15 -8.66 -1.82
CA TRP A 22 -5.34 -8.46 -0.40
C TRP A 22 -5.42 -9.82 0.28
N PRO A 23 -4.94 -9.98 1.52
CA PRO A 23 -5.16 -11.23 2.23
C PRO A 23 -6.66 -11.46 2.40
N ALA A 24 -7.15 -12.66 2.06
CA ALA A 24 -8.57 -13.00 2.15
C ALA A 24 -9.14 -12.74 3.56
N SER A 25 -8.33 -12.96 4.60
CA SER A 25 -8.66 -12.66 5.99
C SER A 25 -8.83 -11.17 6.28
N LEU A 26 -8.03 -10.31 5.65
CA LEU A 26 -8.13 -8.86 5.76
C LEU A 26 -9.32 -8.33 4.95
N HIS A 27 -9.54 -8.86 3.75
CA HIS A 27 -10.70 -8.51 2.92
C HIS A 27 -12.02 -8.78 3.66
N ARG A 28 -12.18 -9.95 4.28
CA ARG A 28 -13.38 -10.29 5.07
C ARG A 28 -13.62 -9.31 6.22
N ARG A 29 -12.56 -8.87 6.91
CA ARG A 29 -12.66 -7.87 8.00
C ARG A 29 -13.18 -6.54 7.48
N VAL A 30 -12.68 -6.07 6.34
CA VAL A 30 -13.15 -4.83 5.72
C VAL A 30 -14.60 -4.98 5.31
N VAL A 31 -14.97 -6.06 4.63
CA VAL A 31 -16.36 -6.32 4.21
C VAL A 31 -17.32 -6.35 5.40
N ALA A 32 -16.93 -6.97 6.52
CA ALA A 32 -17.75 -6.99 7.74
C ALA A 32 -17.97 -5.59 8.36
N LEU A 33 -17.14 -4.59 8.02
CA LEU A 33 -17.25 -3.20 8.45
C LEU A 33 -17.98 -2.31 7.43
N LEU A 34 -18.39 -2.86 6.28
CA LEU A 34 -19.21 -2.17 5.30
C LEU A 34 -20.66 -2.55 5.59
N ASP A 35 -21.46 -1.62 6.11
CA ASP A 35 -22.88 -1.82 6.47
C ASP A 35 -23.76 -2.19 5.26
N GLY A 36 -23.63 -3.42 4.75
CA GLY A 36 -24.24 -3.89 3.50
C GLY A 36 -23.51 -3.44 2.22
N GLY A 37 -22.35 -2.81 2.35
CA GLY A 37 -21.55 -2.34 1.20
C GLY A 37 -20.58 -3.40 0.65
N GLU A 38 -20.19 -3.27 -0.61
CA GLU A 38 -19.18 -4.12 -1.23
C GLU A 38 -17.80 -3.45 -1.24
N GLN A 39 -16.75 -4.19 -0.88
CA GLN A 39 -15.38 -3.74 -1.17
C GLN A 39 -15.10 -3.97 -2.66
N LYS A 40 -15.07 -2.88 -3.42
CA LYS A 40 -14.71 -2.91 -4.84
C LYS A 40 -13.21 -2.70 -5.02
N PHE A 41 -12.58 -3.55 -5.83
CA PHE A 41 -11.18 -3.44 -6.19
C PHE A 41 -11.06 -2.76 -7.55
N TRP A 42 -10.48 -1.56 -7.58
CA TRP A 42 -10.14 -0.95 -8.85
C TRP A 42 -8.94 -1.66 -9.47
N VAL A 43 -9.13 -2.25 -10.64
CA VAL A 43 -8.04 -2.86 -11.42
C VAL A 43 -7.78 -1.96 -12.62
N ALA A 44 -6.72 -1.16 -12.55
CA ALA A 44 -6.39 -0.16 -13.58
C ALA A 44 -6.31 -0.77 -15.00
N ARG A 45 -5.78 -1.99 -15.13
CA ARG A 45 -5.70 -2.70 -16.42
C ARG A 45 -7.07 -3.02 -17.04
N LEU A 46 -8.09 -3.24 -16.21
CA LEU A 46 -9.43 -3.62 -16.66
C LEU A 46 -10.37 -2.42 -16.77
N ASP A 47 -9.93 -1.23 -16.34
CA ASP A 47 -10.75 -0.02 -16.18
C ASP A 47 -12.08 -0.28 -15.48
N LYS A 48 -12.06 -1.21 -14.52
CA LYS A 48 -13.25 -1.74 -13.86
C LYS A 48 -13.00 -1.99 -12.39
N ALA A 49 -14.05 -1.76 -11.62
CA ALA A 49 -14.14 -2.14 -10.22
C ALA A 49 -14.61 -3.61 -10.16
N LEU A 50 -13.79 -4.50 -9.62
CA LEU A 50 -14.13 -5.90 -9.41
C LEU A 50 -14.73 -6.08 -8.01
N SER A 51 -15.84 -6.80 -7.91
CA SER A 51 -16.43 -7.24 -6.64
C SER A 51 -15.72 -8.46 -6.06
N ASN A 52 -15.11 -9.29 -6.91
CA ASN A 52 -14.36 -10.46 -6.48
C ASN A 52 -12.90 -10.11 -6.18
N GLU A 53 -12.36 -10.71 -5.12
CA GLU A 53 -10.97 -10.54 -4.71
C GLU A 53 -10.00 -10.99 -5.83
N PRO A 54 -9.15 -10.08 -6.35
CA PRO A 54 -8.20 -10.43 -7.39
C PRO A 54 -7.20 -11.47 -6.88
N THR A 55 -7.00 -12.54 -7.65
CA THR A 55 -6.01 -13.58 -7.34
C THR A 55 -5.15 -13.87 -8.57
N ILE A 56 -3.89 -14.25 -8.32
CA ILE A 56 -2.93 -14.65 -9.33
C ILE A 56 -2.30 -15.99 -8.94
N ARG A 57 -2.27 -16.94 -9.88
CA ARG A 57 -1.76 -18.29 -9.64
C ARG A 57 -0.29 -18.36 -10.05
N ASP A 58 0.63 -17.86 -9.25
CA ASP A 58 2.08 -17.84 -9.58
C ASP A 58 3.00 -17.89 -8.33
N VAL A 59 2.45 -18.30 -7.19
CA VAL A 59 3.21 -18.44 -5.93
C VAL A 59 3.23 -19.90 -5.52
N CYS A 60 4.37 -20.36 -5.00
CA CYS A 60 4.49 -21.75 -4.57
C CYS A 60 3.97 -21.91 -3.14
N ALA A 61 3.52 -23.10 -2.80
CA ALA A 61 2.92 -23.39 -1.49
C ALA A 61 3.87 -23.08 -0.32
N VAL A 62 5.19 -23.23 -0.51
CA VAL A 62 6.20 -22.90 0.51
C VAL A 62 6.24 -21.40 0.79
N CYS A 63 6.24 -20.56 -0.24
CA CYS A 63 6.21 -19.11 -0.05
C CYS A 63 4.86 -18.66 0.51
N ASN A 64 3.76 -19.13 -0.10
CA ASN A 64 2.41 -18.70 0.24
C ASN A 64 2.04 -19.05 1.69
N ASN A 65 2.27 -20.30 2.09
CA ASN A 65 1.94 -20.77 3.44
C ASN A 65 3.05 -20.46 4.47
N GLY A 66 4.21 -19.98 4.01
CA GLY A 66 5.39 -19.73 4.84
C GLY A 66 5.53 -18.26 5.22
N GLU A 67 6.43 -17.54 4.55
CA GLU A 67 6.75 -16.16 4.96
C GLU A 67 5.66 -15.16 4.59
N LEU A 68 4.91 -15.40 3.51
CA LEU A 68 3.83 -14.50 3.08
C LEU A 68 2.63 -14.56 4.03
N SER A 69 2.25 -15.75 4.50
CA SER A 69 1.17 -15.91 5.48
C SER A 69 1.48 -15.23 6.83
N LYS A 70 2.75 -15.24 7.27
CA LYS A 70 3.16 -14.51 8.49
C LYS A 70 2.99 -13.00 8.36
N LEU A 71 3.27 -12.45 7.18
CA LEU A 71 3.05 -11.03 6.91
C LEU A 71 1.54 -10.70 6.90
N ASP A 72 0.73 -11.60 6.37
CA ASP A 72 -0.74 -11.44 6.35
C ASP A 72 -1.34 -11.51 7.75
N ASN A 73 -0.86 -12.41 8.61
CA ASN A 73 -1.28 -12.48 10.00
C ASN A 73 -0.92 -11.19 10.74
N TYR A 74 0.32 -10.72 10.57
CA TYR A 74 0.77 -9.46 11.18
C TYR A 74 -0.13 -8.28 10.83
N ILE A 75 -0.51 -8.12 9.55
CA ILE A 75 -1.37 -6.99 9.18
C ILE A 75 -2.79 -7.17 9.68
N CYS A 76 -3.31 -8.41 9.77
CA CYS A 76 -4.65 -8.65 10.29
C CYS A 76 -4.73 -8.24 11.77
N GLU A 77 -3.72 -8.61 12.56
CA GLU A 77 -3.60 -8.19 13.96
C GLU A 77 -3.50 -6.67 14.10
N ALA A 78 -2.66 -6.02 13.27
CA ALA A 78 -2.55 -4.56 13.27
C ALA A 78 -3.85 -3.88 12.82
N PHE A 79 -4.57 -4.46 11.85
CA PHE A 79 -5.84 -3.93 11.37
C PHE A 79 -6.91 -3.98 12.45
N ASP A 80 -7.06 -5.12 13.12
CA ASP A 80 -8.04 -5.31 14.18
C ASP A 80 -7.79 -4.33 15.34
N ARG A 81 -6.52 -4.10 15.67
CA ARG A 81 -6.10 -3.18 16.74
C ARG A 81 -6.27 -1.70 16.36
N ASP A 82 -5.81 -1.30 15.18
CA ASP A 82 -5.57 0.11 14.87
C ASP A 82 -6.34 0.65 13.66
N PHE A 83 -6.48 -0.15 12.59
CA PHE A 83 -6.88 0.35 11.27
C PHE A 83 -8.36 0.16 10.94
N SER A 84 -9.11 -0.61 11.72
CA SER A 84 -10.54 -0.87 11.53
C SER A 84 -11.41 0.40 11.65
N VAL A 85 -10.99 1.34 12.50
CA VAL A 85 -11.72 2.58 12.79
C VAL A 85 -11.36 3.67 11.77
N ILE A 86 -12.37 4.25 11.12
CA ILE A 86 -12.22 5.47 10.31
C ILE A 86 -12.03 6.65 11.26
N ARG A 87 -10.99 7.45 11.01
CA ARG A 87 -10.58 8.58 11.85
C ARG A 87 -11.07 9.89 11.26
N GLU A 88 -11.68 10.71 12.09
CA GLU A 88 -12.12 12.05 11.73
C GLU A 88 -10.95 13.03 11.72
N ARG A 89 -11.15 14.15 11.01
CA ARG A 89 -10.12 15.18 10.88
C ARG A 89 -9.74 15.75 12.25
N GLY A 90 -8.44 15.90 12.49
CA GLY A 90 -7.88 16.45 13.73
C GLY A 90 -7.66 15.42 14.84
N GLU A 91 -8.20 14.19 14.72
CA GLU A 91 -7.93 13.12 15.70
C GLU A 91 -6.43 12.82 15.83
N LYS A 92 -5.98 12.56 17.06
CA LYS A 92 -4.61 12.13 17.34
C LYS A 92 -4.57 10.62 17.53
N VAL A 93 -3.73 9.94 16.75
CA VAL A 93 -3.61 8.48 16.77
C VAL A 93 -2.16 8.08 17.01
N SER A 94 -1.96 7.13 17.93
CA SER A 94 -0.67 6.49 18.17
C SER A 94 -0.72 5.04 17.72
N LEU A 95 0.31 4.60 17.01
CA LEU A 95 0.41 3.25 16.46
C LEU A 95 1.70 2.60 16.92
N ASP A 96 1.58 1.36 17.39
CA ASP A 96 2.72 0.48 17.63
C ASP A 96 2.93 -0.45 16.43
N TYR A 97 4.18 -0.57 15.97
CA TYR A 97 4.48 -1.34 14.77
C TYR A 97 5.88 -1.97 14.79
N ASP A 98 6.01 -3.11 14.11
CA ASP A 98 7.31 -3.67 13.71
C ASP A 98 7.63 -3.13 12.31
N TYR A 99 8.64 -2.26 12.22
CA TYR A 99 9.03 -1.61 10.97
C TYR A 99 9.27 -2.61 9.84
N HIS A 100 10.01 -3.70 10.12
CA HIS A 100 10.39 -4.66 9.09
C HIS A 100 9.20 -5.48 8.64
N ARG A 101 8.34 -5.95 9.55
CA ARG A 101 7.12 -6.69 9.17
C ARG A 101 6.16 -5.81 8.39
N LEU A 102 5.91 -4.59 8.85
CA LEU A 102 5.02 -3.65 8.17
C LEU A 102 5.52 -3.32 6.77
N LYS A 103 6.79 -2.91 6.63
CA LYS A 103 7.35 -2.55 5.33
C LYS A 103 7.38 -3.73 4.36
N ARG A 104 7.70 -4.94 4.83
CA ARG A 104 7.70 -6.15 4.00
C ARG A 104 6.29 -6.50 3.53
N TRP A 105 5.29 -6.35 4.39
CA TRP A 105 3.89 -6.53 3.99
C TRP A 105 3.44 -5.47 2.97
N LEU A 106 3.77 -4.19 3.17
CA LEU A 106 3.46 -3.12 2.22
C LEU A 106 4.12 -3.33 0.84
N LEU A 107 5.36 -3.81 0.83
CA LEU A 107 6.08 -4.17 -0.39
C LEU A 107 5.48 -5.40 -1.06
N LYS A 108 5.06 -6.43 -0.29
CA LYS A 108 4.31 -7.58 -0.80
C LYS A 108 3.04 -7.11 -1.50
N MET A 109 2.24 -6.26 -0.86
CA MET A 109 0.99 -5.71 -1.42
C MET A 109 1.24 -4.96 -2.74
N SER A 110 2.26 -4.11 -2.75
CA SER A 110 2.65 -3.34 -3.94
C SER A 110 3.14 -4.25 -5.06
N TYR A 111 3.90 -5.31 -4.74
CA TYR A 111 4.37 -6.30 -5.71
C TYR A 111 3.24 -7.17 -6.26
N ASN A 112 2.29 -7.60 -5.41
CA ASN A 112 1.08 -8.31 -5.84
C ASN A 112 0.28 -7.44 -6.82
N SER A 113 0.09 -6.16 -6.49
CA SER A 113 -0.57 -5.20 -7.38
C SER A 113 0.15 -5.07 -8.73
N ALA A 114 1.48 -4.88 -8.71
CA ALA A 114 2.31 -4.75 -9.90
C ALA A 114 2.22 -5.99 -10.82
N ARG A 115 2.24 -7.20 -10.24
CA ARG A 115 2.11 -8.44 -11.01
C ARG A 115 0.73 -8.61 -11.64
N MET A 116 -0.32 -8.18 -10.95
CA MET A 116 -1.69 -8.27 -11.46
C MET A 116 -1.99 -7.23 -12.55
N SER A 117 -1.45 -6.01 -12.40
CA SER A 117 -1.55 -4.96 -13.43
C SER A 117 -0.61 -5.21 -14.61
N GLY A 118 0.48 -5.95 -14.41
CA GLY A 118 1.54 -6.12 -15.39
C GLY A 118 2.48 -4.92 -15.49
N THR A 119 2.52 -4.05 -14.48
CA THR A 119 3.31 -2.80 -14.50
C THR A 119 4.38 -2.82 -13.40
N ASP A 120 5.57 -2.29 -13.70
CA ASP A 120 6.67 -2.05 -12.74
C ASP A 120 7.17 -3.28 -11.96
N VAL A 121 6.86 -4.49 -12.41
CA VAL A 121 7.35 -5.75 -11.82
C VAL A 121 8.87 -5.76 -11.63
N PRO A 122 9.70 -5.27 -12.58
CA PRO A 122 11.16 -5.24 -12.41
C PRO A 122 11.63 -4.39 -11.21
N LEU A 123 10.89 -3.36 -10.81
CA LEU A 123 11.21 -2.50 -9.67
C LEU A 123 11.30 -3.29 -8.35
N PHE A 124 10.51 -4.37 -8.24
CA PHE A 124 10.41 -5.18 -7.03
C PHE A 124 11.36 -6.37 -7.00
N GLN A 125 11.94 -6.78 -8.13
CA GLN A 125 12.82 -7.95 -8.19
C GLN A 125 14.02 -7.85 -7.21
N PRO A 126 14.73 -6.71 -7.10
CA PRO A 126 15.81 -6.55 -6.12
C PRO A 126 15.33 -6.59 -4.66
N LEU A 127 14.03 -6.41 -4.42
CA LEU A 127 13.43 -6.33 -3.07
C LEU A 127 12.90 -7.68 -2.59
N LEU A 128 12.79 -8.69 -3.46
CA LEU A 128 12.30 -10.02 -3.07
C LEU A 128 13.07 -10.63 -1.89
N PRO A 129 14.42 -10.54 -1.82
CA PRO A 129 15.15 -11.00 -0.64
C PRO A 129 14.73 -10.29 0.66
N TYR A 130 14.38 -9.00 0.60
CA TYR A 130 13.87 -8.27 1.77
C TYR A 130 12.45 -8.73 2.14
N ILE A 131 11.55 -8.80 1.15
CA ILE A 131 10.16 -9.26 1.35
C ILE A 131 10.15 -10.67 1.94
N MET A 132 11.03 -11.56 1.48
CA MET A 132 11.13 -12.95 1.93
C MET A 132 12.01 -13.16 3.17
N ARG A 133 12.40 -12.08 3.87
CA ARG A 133 13.21 -12.12 5.11
C ARG A 133 14.62 -12.73 4.94
N GLN A 134 15.18 -12.67 3.74
CA GLN A 134 16.49 -13.23 3.41
C GLN A 134 17.61 -12.17 3.50
N SER A 135 17.31 -10.89 3.25
CA SER A 135 18.30 -9.81 3.27
C SER A 135 17.70 -8.49 3.72
N LEU A 136 18.10 -7.98 4.90
CA LEU A 136 17.70 -6.64 5.37
C LEU A 136 18.24 -5.51 4.48
N PRO A 137 19.50 -5.52 4.01
CA PRO A 137 20.04 -4.47 3.16
C PRO A 137 19.28 -4.26 1.84
N ALA A 138 18.66 -5.31 1.29
CA ALA A 138 17.88 -5.21 0.06
C ALA A 138 16.70 -4.22 0.18
N GLY A 139 16.19 -3.97 1.39
CA GLY A 139 15.12 -3.00 1.62
C GLY A 139 15.57 -1.57 1.87
N ARG A 140 16.88 -1.28 1.89
CA ARG A 140 17.41 0.01 2.41
C ARG A 140 17.00 1.22 1.57
N ASN A 141 16.88 1.06 0.26
CA ASN A 141 16.59 2.13 -0.70
C ASN A 141 15.09 2.43 -0.82
N VAL A 142 14.23 1.73 -0.06
CA VAL A 142 12.81 2.07 0.02
C VAL A 142 12.57 2.85 1.30
N LYS A 143 12.06 4.08 1.20
CA LYS A 143 11.63 4.86 2.37
C LYS A 143 10.14 4.67 2.59
N LEU A 144 9.73 4.64 3.86
CA LEU A 144 8.35 4.40 4.27
C LEU A 144 7.85 5.62 5.02
N PHE A 145 6.73 6.15 4.57
CA PHE A 145 6.04 7.25 5.21
C PHE A 145 4.61 6.83 5.52
N LEU A 146 4.04 7.47 6.53
CA LEU A 146 2.65 7.30 6.91
C LEU A 146 2.01 8.66 7.07
N GLU A 147 0.83 8.81 6.48
CA GLU A 147 -0.08 9.92 6.72
C GLU A 147 -1.50 9.41 6.90
N MET A 148 -2.41 10.29 7.29
CA MET A 148 -3.79 9.93 7.54
C MET A 148 -4.75 10.57 6.54
N THR A 149 -5.76 9.81 6.17
CA THR A 149 -6.86 10.23 5.29
C THR A 149 -8.14 10.31 6.12
N TYR A 150 -8.85 11.44 6.00
CA TYR A 150 -10.08 11.71 6.75
C TYR A 150 -11.29 11.80 5.82
N PRO A 151 -12.51 11.53 6.32
CA PRO A 151 -13.76 11.76 5.59
C PRO A 151 -13.86 13.16 5.02
N SER A 152 -14.47 13.30 3.84
CA SER A 152 -14.62 14.60 3.21
C SER A 152 -15.89 14.69 2.39
N GLU A 153 -16.43 15.90 2.29
CA GLU A 153 -17.52 16.20 1.37
C GLU A 153 -17.02 16.18 -0.07
N ILE A 154 -17.91 15.82 -1.00
CA ILE A 154 -17.64 15.99 -2.42
C ILE A 154 -18.01 17.44 -2.79
N PRO A 155 -17.11 18.19 -3.44
CA PRO A 155 -17.41 19.53 -3.93
C PRO A 155 -18.69 19.55 -4.76
N ALA A 156 -19.54 20.57 -4.58
CA ALA A 156 -20.86 20.63 -5.21
C ALA A 156 -20.80 20.63 -6.75
N ASP A 157 -19.73 21.15 -7.33
CA ASP A 157 -19.44 21.15 -8.76
C ASP A 157 -18.99 19.78 -9.30
N GLU A 158 -18.56 18.87 -8.43
CA GLU A 158 -18.16 17.50 -8.76
C GLU A 158 -19.22 16.45 -8.37
N LEU A 159 -20.24 16.86 -7.61
CA LEU A 159 -21.31 15.98 -7.15
C LEU A 159 -22.27 15.65 -8.31
N GLN A 160 -22.37 14.36 -8.65
CA GLN A 160 -23.29 13.85 -9.66
C GLN A 160 -24.49 13.15 -9.03
N ASP A 161 -25.60 13.05 -9.76
CA ASP A 161 -26.79 12.34 -9.28
C ASP A 161 -26.46 10.88 -8.91
N GLY A 162 -26.92 10.44 -7.74
CA GLY A 162 -26.60 9.12 -7.17
C GLY A 162 -25.25 9.00 -6.44
N MET A 163 -24.42 10.05 -6.39
CA MET A 163 -23.22 10.07 -5.54
C MET A 163 -23.56 10.44 -4.09
N PRO A 164 -22.83 9.91 -3.09
CA PRO A 164 -22.99 10.35 -1.72
C PRO A 164 -22.45 11.78 -1.54
N ALA A 165 -23.07 12.57 -0.68
CA ALA A 165 -22.61 13.93 -0.36
C ALA A 165 -21.21 13.94 0.31
N ALA A 166 -20.83 12.85 0.98
CA ALA A 166 -19.53 12.69 1.60
C ALA A 166 -18.95 11.30 1.31
N VAL A 167 -17.63 11.26 1.17
CA VAL A 167 -16.84 10.04 1.01
C VAL A 167 -16.02 9.77 2.25
N ARG A 168 -15.96 8.49 2.63
CA ARG A 168 -15.19 8.01 3.77
C ARG A 168 -14.11 7.04 3.26
N PRO A 169 -12.94 6.97 3.91
CA PRO A 169 -11.89 6.03 3.53
C PRO A 169 -12.26 4.62 4.04
N ALA A 170 -13.33 4.03 3.51
CA ALA A 170 -13.88 2.77 4.00
C ALA A 170 -13.21 1.54 3.39
N VAL A 171 -12.63 1.69 2.18
CA VAL A 171 -12.05 0.59 1.41
C VAL A 171 -10.53 0.67 1.35
N ASN A 172 -9.89 -0.50 1.36
CA ASN A 172 -8.45 -0.61 1.17
C ASN A 172 -8.09 -0.44 -0.31
N ARG A 173 -6.98 0.25 -0.60
CA ARG A 173 -6.51 0.54 -1.96
C ARG A 173 -5.00 0.38 -2.06
N VAL A 174 -4.51 0.02 -3.23
CA VAL A 174 -3.08 -0.02 -3.54
C VAL A 174 -2.87 0.55 -4.92
N GLY A 175 -1.86 1.40 -5.09
CA GLY A 175 -1.66 2.09 -6.35
C GLY A 175 -0.49 3.07 -6.33
N PHE A 176 -0.60 4.09 -7.15
CA PHE A 176 0.37 5.18 -7.24
C PHE A 176 -0.15 6.44 -6.56
N PHE A 177 0.78 7.21 -6.04
CA PHE A 177 0.51 8.51 -5.47
C PHE A 177 1.53 9.51 -6.00
N GLY A 178 1.05 10.48 -6.76
CA GLY A 178 1.84 11.63 -7.19
C GLY A 178 1.91 12.67 -6.07
N CYS A 179 3.13 13.01 -5.67
CA CYS A 179 3.39 14.07 -4.71
C CYS A 179 4.14 15.21 -5.40
N PRO A 180 3.49 16.36 -5.63
CA PRO A 180 4.20 17.56 -6.10
C PRO A 180 5.20 18.01 -5.04
N THR A 181 6.47 18.15 -5.42
CA THR A 181 7.51 18.72 -4.56
C THR A 181 8.21 19.87 -5.29
N GLN A 182 9.14 20.54 -4.59
CA GLN A 182 9.90 21.66 -5.16
C GLN A 182 10.72 21.24 -6.39
N SER A 183 11.23 20.01 -6.40
CA SER A 183 11.95 19.41 -7.54
C SER A 183 11.05 18.61 -8.48
N GLY A 184 9.76 18.91 -8.51
CA GLY A 184 8.78 18.34 -9.44
C GLY A 184 7.93 17.21 -8.86
N MET A 185 7.20 16.50 -9.72
CA MET A 185 6.33 15.41 -9.30
C MET A 185 7.14 14.19 -8.84
N LYS A 186 6.91 13.72 -7.62
CA LYS A 186 7.47 12.46 -7.09
C LYS A 186 6.42 11.37 -7.10
N TRP A 187 6.75 10.24 -7.72
CA TRP A 187 5.87 9.08 -7.80
C TRP A 187 6.19 8.08 -6.69
N LEU A 188 5.19 7.80 -5.86
CA LEU A 188 5.26 6.86 -4.74
C LEU A 188 4.30 5.70 -4.98
N ARG A 189 4.58 4.55 -4.36
CA ARG A 189 3.53 3.53 -4.17
C ARG A 189 2.75 3.87 -2.93
N ALA A 190 1.43 3.79 -3.01
CA ALA A 190 0.55 3.97 -1.87
C ALA A 190 -0.20 2.68 -1.55
N VAL A 191 -0.28 2.36 -0.26
CA VAL A 191 -1.17 1.33 0.29
C VAL A 191 -2.04 2.01 1.32
N HIS A 192 -3.34 2.06 1.04
CA HIS A 192 -4.35 2.66 1.89
C HIS A 192 -5.03 1.54 2.69
N LEU A 193 -4.96 1.65 4.01
CA LEU A 193 -5.72 0.87 4.97
C LEU A 193 -6.69 1.82 5.66
N ARG A 194 -7.87 1.98 5.07
CA ARG A 194 -8.88 2.94 5.51
C ARG A 194 -8.26 4.33 5.72
N SER A 195 -8.32 4.89 6.93
CA SER A 195 -7.75 6.20 7.26
C SER A 195 -6.21 6.28 7.26
N PHE A 196 -5.49 5.19 6.99
CA PHE A 196 -4.03 5.14 7.02
C PHE A 196 -3.46 4.98 5.62
N THR A 197 -2.67 5.96 5.18
CA THR A 197 -2.03 5.97 3.87
C THR A 197 -0.53 5.77 4.04
N PHE A 198 -0.06 4.58 3.70
CA PHE A 198 1.36 4.24 3.67
C PHE A 198 1.95 4.57 2.31
N LEU A 199 3.00 5.38 2.29
CA LEU A 199 3.70 5.80 1.08
C LEU A 199 5.09 5.17 1.04
N LEU A 200 5.42 4.49 -0.06
CA LEU A 200 6.71 3.88 -0.31
C LEU A 200 7.43 4.66 -1.42
N ALA A 201 8.57 5.25 -1.08
CA ALA A 201 9.45 5.89 -2.03
C ALA A 201 10.59 4.94 -2.42
N PHE A 202 10.75 4.70 -3.72
CA PHE A 202 11.80 3.84 -4.25
C PHE A 202 12.95 4.72 -4.73
N LEU A 203 14.06 4.70 -4.00
CA LEU A 203 15.23 5.51 -4.32
C LEU A 203 16.23 4.68 -5.15
N PRO A 204 17.01 5.31 -6.04
CA PRO A 204 18.02 4.61 -6.83
C PRO A 204 18.98 3.80 -5.95
N PRO A 205 19.41 2.58 -6.34
CA PRO A 205 20.35 1.77 -5.57
C PRO A 205 21.67 2.49 -5.20
N THR A 206 22.05 3.44 -6.05
CA THR A 206 23.25 4.30 -5.96
C THR A 206 23.07 5.55 -5.09
N ALA A 207 21.87 5.80 -4.57
CA ALA A 207 21.59 6.97 -3.74
C ALA A 207 22.46 6.97 -2.47
N SER A 208 23.14 8.09 -2.22
CA SER A 208 23.93 8.30 -1.01
C SER A 208 23.03 8.54 0.19
N ALA A 209 23.56 8.39 1.41
CA ALA A 209 22.81 8.73 2.62
C ALA A 209 22.32 10.19 2.60
N ALA A 210 23.16 11.12 2.13
CA ALA A 210 22.81 12.52 2.02
C ALA A 210 21.67 12.76 1.02
N SER A 211 21.69 12.13 -0.16
CA SER A 211 20.60 12.30 -1.14
C SER A 211 19.29 11.65 -0.67
N MET A 212 19.37 10.53 0.06
CA MET A 212 18.20 9.91 0.68
C MET A 212 17.59 10.81 1.78
N HIS A 213 18.40 11.48 2.59
CA HIS A 213 17.92 12.43 3.58
C HIS A 213 17.30 13.66 2.93
N ALA A 214 17.96 14.25 1.92
CA ALA A 214 17.40 15.39 1.19
C ALA A 214 16.03 15.07 0.56
N PHE A 215 15.87 13.85 0.01
CA PHE A 215 14.56 13.39 -0.49
C PHE A 215 13.50 13.30 0.61
N VAL A 216 13.86 12.76 1.78
CA VAL A 216 12.95 12.66 2.93
C VAL A 216 12.51 14.04 3.39
N ASP A 217 13.46 14.97 3.54
CA ASP A 217 13.19 16.34 3.97
C ASP A 217 12.28 17.08 2.99
N GLU A 218 12.56 16.95 1.69
CA GLU A 218 11.73 17.51 0.63
C GLU A 218 10.30 16.95 0.66
N LEU A 219 10.16 15.62 0.78
CA LEU A 219 8.85 14.99 0.81
C LEU A 219 8.05 15.43 2.04
N LEU A 220 8.66 15.43 3.22
CA LEU A 220 8.01 15.86 4.46
C LEU A 220 7.68 17.36 4.46
N SER A 221 8.48 18.19 3.79
CA SER A 221 8.17 19.61 3.60
C SER A 221 6.92 19.80 2.72
N SER A 222 6.76 18.97 1.69
CA SER A 222 5.55 18.98 0.85
C SER A 222 4.34 18.32 1.52
N ARG A 223 4.55 17.52 2.57
CA ARG A 223 3.51 16.76 3.28
C ARG A 223 3.70 16.85 4.80
N PRO A 224 3.39 18.01 5.42
CA PRO A 224 3.69 18.26 6.83
C PRO A 224 2.99 17.31 7.81
N SER A 225 1.87 16.71 7.41
CA SER A 225 1.11 15.73 8.20
C SER A 225 1.67 14.30 8.09
N ALA A 226 2.57 14.03 7.15
CA ALA A 226 3.22 12.75 7.00
C ALA A 226 4.36 12.56 8.01
N ARG A 227 4.68 11.31 8.33
CA ARG A 227 5.81 10.93 9.18
C ARG A 227 6.63 9.84 8.49
N GLU A 228 7.96 9.98 8.51
CA GLU A 228 8.85 8.88 8.12
C GLU A 228 8.80 7.80 9.21
N LEU A 229 8.55 6.55 8.80
CA LEU A 229 8.70 5.40 9.67
C LEU A 229 10.11 4.83 9.51
N ARG A 230 10.76 4.52 10.63
CA ARG A 230 12.14 4.01 10.67
C ARG A 230 12.25 2.76 11.52
N ALA A 231 13.28 1.94 11.25
CA ALA A 231 13.57 0.72 12.01
C ALA A 231 13.91 0.98 13.48
N SER A 232 14.43 2.16 13.81
CA SER A 232 14.73 2.60 15.17
C SER A 232 13.49 3.05 15.96
N MET A 233 12.30 3.07 15.34
CA MET A 233 11.05 3.50 15.93
C MET A 233 10.08 2.33 15.99
N SER A 234 9.50 2.09 17.17
CA SER A 234 8.43 1.11 17.38
C SER A 234 7.05 1.74 17.52
N ARG A 235 6.98 3.08 17.67
CA ARG A 235 5.76 3.86 17.83
C ARG A 235 5.81 5.12 16.99
N VAL A 236 4.67 5.47 16.40
CA VAL A 236 4.47 6.75 15.71
C VAL A 236 3.17 7.39 16.18
N THR A 237 3.17 8.72 16.26
CA THR A 237 1.98 9.51 16.59
C THR A 237 1.70 10.47 15.45
N LEU A 238 0.46 10.47 14.99
CA LEU A 238 -0.02 11.25 13.86
C LEU A 238 -1.26 12.06 14.27
N GLN A 239 -1.46 13.17 13.58
CA GLN A 239 -2.73 13.86 13.57
C GLN A 239 -3.43 13.55 12.25
N CYS A 240 -4.73 13.30 12.32
CA CYS A 240 -5.56 12.99 11.16
C CYS A 240 -5.84 14.26 10.35
N ASP A 241 -4.83 14.76 9.64
CA ASP A 241 -4.92 16.01 8.87
C ASP A 241 -4.06 15.96 7.60
N GLY A 242 -3.94 14.77 6.99
CA GLY A 242 -3.07 14.54 5.83
C GLY A 242 -3.73 14.94 4.52
N ILE A 243 -4.67 14.11 4.06
CA ILE A 243 -5.37 14.33 2.78
C ILE A 243 -6.85 13.99 2.97
N ASP A 244 -7.72 14.78 2.35
CA ASP A 244 -9.15 14.48 2.34
C ASP A 244 -9.44 13.26 1.46
N CYS A 245 -10.49 12.50 1.81
CA CYS A 245 -10.79 11.24 1.15
C CYS A 245 -11.12 11.41 -0.34
N TRP A 246 -11.79 12.49 -0.73
CA TRP A 246 -12.17 12.75 -2.11
C TRP A 246 -10.95 12.99 -3.00
N THR A 247 -10.05 13.89 -2.59
CA THR A 247 -8.78 14.14 -3.29
C THR A 247 -7.91 12.89 -3.36
N SER A 248 -7.88 12.10 -2.28
CA SER A 248 -7.17 10.81 -2.25
C SER A 248 -7.76 9.77 -3.22
N LEU A 249 -9.08 9.75 -3.39
CA LEU A 249 -9.76 8.90 -4.37
C LEU A 249 -9.45 9.36 -5.79
N LYS A 250 -9.59 10.66 -6.06
CA LYS A 250 -9.28 11.24 -7.37
C LYS A 250 -7.85 10.98 -7.80
N SER A 251 -6.86 11.23 -6.93
CA SER A 251 -5.45 11.00 -7.26
C SER A 251 -5.16 9.52 -7.60
N GLY A 252 -5.84 8.58 -6.93
CA GLY A 252 -5.73 7.16 -7.26
C GLY A 252 -6.34 6.79 -8.62
N MET A 253 -7.32 7.57 -9.12
CA MET A 253 -7.99 7.35 -10.41
C MET A 253 -7.31 8.08 -11.57
N THR A 254 -6.80 9.29 -11.34
CA THR A 254 -6.19 10.15 -12.39
C THR A 254 -4.76 9.78 -12.73
N ASN A 255 -4.03 9.14 -11.82
CA ASN A 255 -2.63 8.75 -12.03
C ASN A 255 -2.49 7.49 -12.90
N ARG A 256 -3.12 7.53 -14.08
CA ARG A 256 -2.77 6.74 -15.26
C ARG A 256 -1.32 7.04 -15.57
N ILE A 257 -0.41 6.09 -15.35
CA ILE A 257 0.91 6.19 -15.97
C ILE A 257 0.66 5.96 -17.46
N GLU A 258 0.40 7.04 -18.20
CA GLU A 258 0.69 7.07 -19.62
C GLU A 258 2.21 6.96 -19.75
N MET A 259 2.70 5.73 -19.87
CA MET A 259 4.04 5.51 -20.41
C MET A 259 3.96 5.93 -21.87
N LYS A 260 4.32 7.18 -22.16
CA LYS A 260 4.86 7.51 -23.47
C LYS A 260 6.23 6.88 -23.62
#